data_AF-A0AAV5SKM6-F1
#
_entry.id   AF-A0AAV5SKM6-F1
#
_cell.length_a   1.000
_cell.length_b   1.000
_cell.length_c   1.000
_cell.angle_alpha   90.00
_cell.angle_beta   90.00
_cell.angle_gamma   90.00
#
_symmetry.space_group_name_H-M   'P 1'
#
loop_
_entity.id
_entity.type
_entity.pdbx_description
1 polymer ?
#
loop_
_entity_poly.entity_id
_entity_poly.type
_entity_poly.pdbx_seq_one_letter_code
_entity_poly.pdbx_strand_id
1 'polypeptide(L)'
;EDDFEPLFNLDAEFKNHIRKNPKEYENDLLHMQEWAISERGFFNNDYKKVFRDADIVCGRGSLTDIGKTPYYTRDPWRMVAVRYDDIIYLHNCGAIDGMTFHAPKDSTDAHLTYWGHNLQKIMTSRYHPDLATLGNRLFWLCQTL
;
A
#
# COMPACT_ATOMS: atom_id res chain seq x y z
N GLU A 1 37.37 8.98 -7.42
CA GLU A 1 36.02 9.11 -6.87
C GLU A 1 35.88 7.97 -5.89
N ASP A 2 35.61 8.26 -4.62
CA ASP A 2 35.45 7.21 -3.60
C ASP A 2 34.07 6.61 -3.79
N ASP A 3 34.01 5.33 -4.16
CA ASP A 3 32.76 4.61 -4.31
C ASP A 3 32.07 4.54 -2.94
N PHE A 4 31.06 5.38 -2.75
CA PHE A 4 30.23 5.35 -1.56
C PHE A 4 29.40 4.06 -1.58
N GLU A 5 29.85 3.04 -0.85
CA GLU A 5 29.06 1.84 -0.58
C GLU A 5 28.21 2.05 0.67
N PRO A 6 26.88 2.27 0.54
CA PRO A 6 26.02 2.42 1.70
C PRO A 6 25.93 1.09 2.45
N LEU A 7 26.49 1.06 3.67
CA LEU A 7 26.38 -0.05 4.61
C LEU A 7 25.00 -0.05 5.28
N PHE A 8 24.00 -0.65 4.62
CA PHE A 8 22.66 -0.81 5.18
C PHE A 8 22.61 -1.95 6.20
N ASN A 9 22.54 -1.63 7.49
CA ASN A 9 22.19 -2.63 8.52
C ASN A 9 20.67 -2.79 8.60
N LEU A 10 20.13 -3.72 7.80
CA LEU A 10 18.69 -3.95 7.73
C LEU A 10 18.13 -4.72 8.94
N ASP A 11 18.96 -5.38 9.74
CA ASP A 11 18.56 -6.15 10.92
C ASP A 11 18.48 -5.33 12.21
N ALA A 12 19.03 -4.11 12.20
CA ALA A 12 19.01 -3.21 13.35
C ALA A 12 17.57 -3.08 13.88
N GLU A 13 17.36 -3.29 15.19
CA GLU A 13 16.06 -3.12 15.88
C GLU A 13 14.93 -4.12 15.52
N PHE A 14 15.19 -5.23 14.81
CA PHE A 14 14.14 -6.21 14.45
C PHE A 14 13.31 -6.71 15.65
N LYS A 15 13.92 -6.83 16.84
CA LYS A 15 13.22 -7.26 18.07
C LYS A 15 12.04 -6.35 18.46
N ASN A 16 12.05 -5.09 18.01
CA ASN A 16 11.00 -4.11 18.27
C ASN A 16 10.00 -4.01 17.10
N HIS A 17 10.08 -4.90 16.10
CA HIS A 17 9.22 -4.85 14.94
C HIS A 17 7.76 -5.15 15.29
N ILE A 18 6.90 -4.16 15.09
CA ILE A 18 5.45 -4.29 15.24
C ILE A 18 4.90 -5.00 14.01
N ARG A 19 4.29 -6.17 14.22
CA ARG A 19 3.57 -6.90 13.17
C ARG A 19 2.19 -6.30 13.00
N LYS A 20 1.80 -6.06 11.75
CA LYS A 20 0.45 -5.58 11.41
C LYS A 20 -0.59 -6.63 11.77
N ASN A 21 -1.71 -6.19 12.36
CA ASN A 21 -2.85 -7.05 12.62
C ASN A 21 -3.73 -7.12 11.36
N PRO A 22 -3.94 -8.31 10.75
CA PRO A 22 -4.76 -8.44 9.55
C PRO A 22 -6.18 -7.87 9.68
N LYS A 23 -6.76 -7.89 10.88
CA LYS A 23 -8.11 -7.34 11.15
C LYS A 23 -8.20 -5.84 10.91
N GLU A 24 -7.10 -5.10 11.04
CA GLU A 24 -7.08 -3.65 10.78
C GLU A 24 -7.21 -3.33 9.29
N TYR A 25 -7.02 -4.33 8.41
CA TYR A 25 -7.00 -4.18 6.95
C TYR A 25 -8.11 -5.00 6.28
N GLU A 26 -9.14 -5.39 7.03
CA GLU A 26 -10.28 -6.16 6.52
C GLU A 26 -11.13 -5.36 5.53
N ASN A 27 -11.27 -4.05 5.77
CA ASN A 27 -11.84 -3.09 4.82
C ASN A 27 -10.72 -2.21 4.24
N ASP A 28 -10.29 -2.55 3.04
CA ASP A 28 -9.22 -1.88 2.30
C ASP A 28 -9.54 -0.43 1.92
N LEU A 29 -10.83 -0.08 1.85
CA LEU A 29 -11.29 1.26 1.48
C LEU A 29 -11.75 2.10 2.67
N LEU A 30 -11.69 1.59 3.91
CA LEU A 30 -12.26 2.28 5.09
C LEU A 30 -11.80 3.73 5.19
N HIS A 31 -10.49 3.96 5.18
CA HIS A 31 -9.95 5.32 5.29
C HIS A 31 -10.31 6.23 4.12
N MET A 32 -10.46 5.66 2.92
CA MET A 32 -10.89 6.41 1.74
C MET A 32 -12.39 6.79 1.84
N GLN A 33 -13.21 5.89 2.39
CA GLN A 33 -14.62 6.13 2.67
C GLN A 33 -14.80 7.17 3.78
N GLU A 34 -14.03 7.07 4.86
CA GLU A 34 -13.99 8.06 5.95
C GLU A 34 -13.60 9.45 5.44
N TRP A 35 -12.56 9.52 4.60
CA TRP A 35 -12.15 10.76 3.94
C TRP A 35 -13.25 11.31 3.02
N ALA A 36 -13.89 10.47 2.22
CA ALA A 36 -14.98 10.91 1.35
C ALA A 36 -16.17 11.44 2.17
N ILE A 37 -16.47 10.82 3.32
CA ILE A 37 -17.49 11.29 4.26
C ILE A 37 -17.08 12.62 4.90
N SER A 38 -15.81 12.87 5.19
CA SER A 38 -15.36 14.16 5.73
C SER A 38 -15.44 15.28 4.70
N GLU A 39 -15.19 14.97 3.42
CA GLU A 39 -15.20 15.97 2.33
C GLU A 39 -16.59 16.22 1.72
N ARG A 40 -17.56 15.32 1.92
CA ARG A 40 -18.89 15.38 1.26
C ARG A 40 -19.62 16.72 1.44
N GLY A 41 -19.39 17.42 2.55
CA GLY A 41 -20.02 18.71 2.84
C GLY A 41 -19.61 19.80 1.84
N PHE A 42 -18.36 19.79 1.38
CA PHE A 42 -17.87 20.73 0.37
C PHE A 42 -18.50 20.52 -1.01
N PHE A 43 -18.99 19.30 -1.27
CA PHE A 43 -19.54 18.88 -2.56
C PHE A 43 -21.05 18.67 -2.52
N ASN A 44 -21.76 19.24 -1.54
CA ASN A 44 -23.22 19.10 -1.42
C ASN A 44 -23.71 17.64 -1.37
N ASN A 45 -22.94 16.77 -0.70
CA ASN A 45 -23.15 15.31 -0.63
C ASN A 45 -23.11 14.57 -1.98
N ASP A 46 -22.53 15.18 -3.02
CA ASP A 46 -22.29 14.54 -4.30
C ASP A 46 -20.96 13.79 -4.27
N TYR A 47 -21.00 12.47 -4.07
CA TYR A 47 -19.79 11.66 -4.01
C TYR A 47 -19.05 11.61 -5.34
N LYS A 48 -19.77 11.75 -6.47
CA LYS A 48 -19.15 11.79 -7.79
C LYS A 48 -18.20 12.98 -7.88
N LYS A 49 -18.62 14.14 -7.39
CA LYS A 49 -17.72 15.31 -7.28
C LYS A 49 -16.59 15.13 -6.27
N VAL A 50 -16.84 14.49 -5.11
CA VAL A 50 -15.78 14.16 -4.13
C VAL A 50 -14.65 13.37 -4.79
N PHE A 51 -15.02 12.39 -5.62
CA PHE A 51 -14.09 11.55 -6.36
C PHE A 51 -13.73 12.08 -7.75
N ARG A 52 -13.99 13.36 -8.05
CA ARG A 52 -13.64 14.02 -9.32
C ARG A 52 -14.17 13.28 -10.56
N ASP A 53 -15.44 12.92 -10.50
CA ASP A 53 -16.18 12.21 -11.55
C ASP A 53 -15.62 10.83 -11.89
N ALA A 54 -14.89 10.19 -10.97
CA ALA A 54 -14.45 8.81 -11.14
C ALA A 54 -15.63 7.83 -11.13
N ASP A 55 -15.66 6.93 -12.11
CA ASP A 55 -16.66 5.85 -12.18
C ASP A 55 -16.32 4.68 -11.24
N ILE A 56 -15.04 4.54 -10.88
CA ILE A 56 -14.54 3.42 -10.07
C ILE A 56 -13.65 3.93 -8.94
N VAL A 57 -13.91 3.46 -7.72
CA VAL A 57 -13.12 3.76 -6.52
C VAL A 57 -12.55 2.46 -5.97
N CYS A 58 -11.23 2.39 -5.83
CA CYS A 58 -10.54 1.19 -5.35
C CYS A 58 -9.15 1.51 -4.80
N GLY A 59 -8.58 0.56 -4.06
CA GLY A 59 -7.18 0.62 -3.66
C GLY A 59 -6.26 0.37 -4.85
N ARG A 60 -5.12 1.07 -4.92
CA ARG A 60 -4.13 0.90 -6.01
C ARG A 60 -3.69 -0.57 -6.18
N GLY A 61 -3.55 -1.29 -5.07
CA GLY A 61 -3.19 -2.72 -5.08
C GLY A 61 -4.16 -3.57 -5.90
N SER A 62 -5.47 -3.27 -5.82
CA SER A 62 -6.50 -3.99 -6.58
C SER A 62 -6.31 -3.84 -8.10
N LEU A 63 -6.00 -2.64 -8.59
CA LEU A 63 -5.69 -2.46 -10.02
C LEU A 63 -4.40 -3.17 -10.44
N THR A 64 -3.42 -3.27 -9.53
CA THR A 64 -2.19 -4.03 -9.80
C THR A 64 -2.49 -5.53 -9.91
N ASP A 65 -3.34 -6.07 -9.05
CA ASP A 65 -3.77 -7.47 -9.11
C ASP A 65 -4.53 -7.77 -10.41
N ILE A 66 -5.41 -6.86 -10.85
CA ILE A 66 -6.08 -6.99 -12.15
C ILE A 66 -5.05 -6.92 -13.29
N GLY A 67 -4.18 -5.90 -13.28
CA GLY A 67 -3.20 -5.66 -14.36
C GLY A 67 -2.18 -6.77 -14.53
N LYS A 68 -1.77 -7.43 -13.43
CA LYS A 68 -0.83 -8.57 -13.48
C LYS A 68 -1.48 -9.88 -13.90
N THR A 69 -2.81 -9.98 -13.92
CA THR A 69 -3.57 -11.21 -14.21
C THR A 69 -3.10 -11.96 -15.47
N PRO A 70 -2.80 -11.29 -16.60
CA PRO A 70 -2.38 -11.99 -17.82
C PRO A 70 -1.00 -12.68 -17.69
N TYR A 71 -0.16 -12.22 -16.76
CA TYR A 71 1.25 -12.60 -16.66
C TYR A 71 1.56 -13.41 -15.40
N TYR A 72 0.69 -13.38 -14.40
CA TYR A 72 0.98 -13.93 -13.08
C TYR A 72 -0.18 -14.76 -12.55
N THR A 73 -0.08 -16.08 -12.68
CA THR A 73 -1.13 -17.04 -12.31
C THR A 73 -0.98 -17.62 -10.89
N ARG A 74 0.13 -17.32 -10.21
CA ARG A 74 0.46 -17.91 -8.90
C ARG A 74 -0.28 -17.27 -7.73
N ASP A 75 -0.66 -16.00 -7.85
CA ASP A 75 -1.36 -15.26 -6.79
C ASP A 75 -2.81 -15.00 -7.22
N PRO A 76 -3.78 -15.78 -6.71
CA PRO A 76 -5.18 -15.51 -6.97
C PRO A 76 -5.63 -14.23 -6.25
N TRP A 77 -6.61 -13.54 -6.83
CA TRP A 77 -7.26 -12.39 -6.21
C TRP A 77 -8.78 -12.53 -6.28
N ARG A 78 -9.48 -11.90 -5.34
CA ARG A 78 -10.94 -11.82 -5.32
C ARG A 78 -11.37 -10.43 -4.92
N MET A 79 -12.31 -9.88 -5.67
CA MET A 79 -12.86 -8.55 -5.42
C MET A 79 -14.37 -8.59 -5.42
N VAL A 80 -14.97 -7.73 -4.60
CA VAL A 80 -16.40 -7.46 -4.60
C VAL A 80 -16.62 -6.06 -5.16
N ALA A 81 -17.46 -5.97 -6.19
CA ALA A 81 -17.89 -4.71 -6.78
C ALA A 81 -19.24 -4.30 -6.20
N VAL A 82 -19.33 -3.12 -5.61
CA VAL A 82 -20.56 -2.55 -5.07
C VAL A 82 -20.83 -1.23 -5.78
N ARG A 83 -22.01 -1.08 -6.40
CA ARG A 83 -22.42 0.19 -7.00
C ARG A 83 -23.22 1.01 -5.99
N TYR A 84 -22.79 2.24 -5.74
CA TYR A 84 -23.50 3.20 -4.90
C TYR A 84 -23.33 4.61 -5.46
N ASP A 85 -24.43 5.35 -5.58
CA ASP A 85 -24.44 6.73 -6.11
C ASP A 85 -23.70 6.89 -7.45
N ASP A 86 -23.98 5.99 -8.40
CA ASP A 86 -23.34 5.92 -9.72
C ASP A 86 -21.83 5.61 -9.73
N ILE A 87 -21.22 5.33 -8.57
CA ILE A 87 -19.81 4.95 -8.43
C ILE A 87 -19.73 3.45 -8.13
N ILE A 88 -18.74 2.78 -8.73
CA ILE A 88 -18.41 1.37 -8.44
C ILE A 88 -17.25 1.30 -7.46
N TYR A 89 -17.49 0.77 -6.27
CA TYR A 89 -16.46 0.47 -5.27
C TYR A 89 -15.94 -0.94 -5.49
N LEU A 90 -14.63 -1.10 -5.68
CA LEU A 90 -13.98 -2.41 -5.74
C LEU A 90 -13.24 -2.68 -4.44
N HIS A 91 -13.77 -3.62 -3.67
CA HIS A 91 -13.18 -4.09 -2.42
C HIS A 91 -12.35 -5.34 -2.64
N ASN A 92 -11.11 -5.36 -2.14
CA ASN A 92 -10.31 -6.57 -2.13
C ASN A 92 -10.73 -7.48 -0.96
N CYS A 93 -11.31 -8.64 -1.29
CA CYS A 93 -11.76 -9.61 -0.28
C CYS A 93 -10.71 -10.66 0.06
N GLY A 94 -9.52 -10.60 -0.55
CA GLY A 94 -8.45 -11.57 -0.30
C GLY A 94 -8.04 -11.66 1.17
N ALA A 95 -8.23 -10.60 1.97
CA ALA A 95 -7.95 -10.62 3.39
C ALA A 95 -8.98 -11.47 4.17
N ILE A 96 -10.27 -11.33 3.84
CA ILE A 96 -11.39 -12.08 4.44
C ILE A 96 -11.30 -13.56 4.05
N ASP A 97 -10.90 -13.82 2.81
CA ASP A 97 -10.76 -15.15 2.26
C ASP A 97 -9.51 -15.90 2.73
N GLY A 98 -8.65 -15.24 3.51
CA GLY A 98 -7.37 -15.80 3.94
C GLY A 98 -6.42 -16.06 2.78
N MET A 99 -6.48 -15.29 1.70
CA MET A 99 -5.64 -15.45 0.50
C MET A 99 -4.48 -14.45 0.45
N THR A 100 -4.64 -13.22 0.99
CA THR A 100 -3.68 -12.12 0.73
C THR A 100 -3.03 -11.51 1.98
N PHE A 101 -3.66 -11.54 3.16
CA PHE A 101 -3.09 -11.00 4.40
C PHE A 101 -2.92 -12.09 5.46
N HIS A 102 -1.85 -12.85 5.34
CA HIS A 102 -1.36 -13.65 6.45
C HIS A 102 -0.24 -12.91 7.15
N ALA A 103 -0.24 -12.96 8.48
CA ALA A 103 0.99 -12.68 9.21
C ALA A 103 2.11 -13.58 8.63
N PRO A 104 3.37 -13.10 8.59
CA PRO A 104 4.47 -13.89 8.07
C PRO A 104 4.43 -15.32 8.64
N LYS A 105 4.40 -16.33 7.75
CA LYS A 105 4.22 -17.73 8.16
C LYS A 105 5.42 -18.19 8.99
N ASP A 106 6.61 -17.74 8.57
CA ASP A 106 7.89 -18.08 9.19
C ASP A 106 8.68 -16.84 9.63
N SER A 107 9.72 -17.07 10.46
CA SER A 107 10.62 -16.00 10.92
C SER A 107 11.35 -15.30 9.77
N THR A 108 11.64 -16.02 8.67
CA THR A 108 12.28 -15.49 7.47
C THR A 108 11.37 -14.48 6.75
N ASP A 109 10.10 -14.79 6.55
CA ASP A 109 9.14 -13.87 5.90
C ASP A 109 8.95 -12.58 6.72
N ALA A 110 9.01 -12.70 8.04
CA ALA A 110 8.96 -11.55 8.94
C ALA A 110 10.20 -10.65 8.78
N HIS A 111 11.39 -11.23 8.60
CA HIS A 111 12.61 -10.48 8.33
C HIS A 111 12.56 -9.79 6.97
N LEU A 112 12.10 -10.47 5.92
CA LEU A 112 11.96 -9.86 4.58
C LEU A 112 11.02 -8.66 4.60
N THR A 113 9.88 -8.80 5.29
CA THR A 113 8.91 -7.70 5.47
C THR A 113 9.55 -6.54 6.26
N TYR A 114 10.28 -6.87 7.33
CA TYR A 114 10.98 -5.87 8.14
C TYR A 114 12.04 -5.12 7.35
N TRP A 115 12.87 -5.82 6.58
CA TRP A 115 13.93 -5.21 5.78
C TRP A 115 13.39 -4.18 4.80
N GLY A 116 12.24 -4.45 4.17
CA GLY A 116 11.57 -3.46 3.33
C GLY A 116 11.20 -2.18 4.08
N HIS A 117 10.63 -2.31 5.28
CA HIS A 117 10.29 -1.17 6.12
C HIS A 117 11.51 -0.44 6.67
N ASN A 118 12.55 -1.16 7.08
CA ASN A 118 13.77 -0.58 7.62
C ASN A 118 14.57 0.15 6.54
N LEU A 119 14.65 -0.43 5.33
CA LEU A 119 15.22 0.25 4.17
C LEU A 119 14.48 1.56 3.90
N GLN A 120 13.14 1.55 3.89
CA GLN A 120 12.36 2.77 3.72
C GLN A 120 12.65 3.80 4.82
N LYS A 121 12.76 3.36 6.09
CA LYS A 121 13.12 4.23 7.22
C LYS A 121 14.48 4.89 7.00
N ILE A 122 15.49 4.12 6.60
CA ILE A 122 16.84 4.64 6.34
C ILE A 122 16.81 5.66 5.19
N MET A 123 16.15 5.31 4.08
CA MET A 123 16.10 6.12 2.86
C MET A 123 15.17 7.34 2.97
N THR A 124 14.44 7.51 4.07
CA THR A 124 13.58 8.68 4.31
C THR A 124 13.93 9.41 5.61
N SER A 125 14.92 8.90 6.34
CA SER A 125 15.34 9.45 7.63
C SER A 125 16.01 10.80 7.46
N ARG A 126 15.62 11.77 8.29
CA ARG A 126 16.32 13.06 8.39
C ARG A 126 17.72 12.94 8.99
N TYR A 127 18.01 11.81 9.65
CA TYR A 127 19.31 11.53 10.27
C TYR A 127 20.37 11.07 9.25
N HIS A 128 19.98 10.73 8.02
CA HIS A 128 20.86 10.39 6.90
C HIS A 128 20.47 11.19 5.64
N PRO A 129 20.83 12.50 5.58
CA PRO A 129 20.36 13.41 4.53
C PRO A 129 20.91 13.06 3.13
N ASP A 130 22.08 12.43 3.07
CA ASP A 130 22.70 11.84 1.88
C ASP A 130 21.85 10.70 1.29
N LEU A 131 21.46 9.74 2.13
CA LEU A 131 20.60 8.62 1.73
C LEU A 131 19.16 9.07 1.43
N ALA A 132 18.65 10.06 2.17
CA ALA A 132 17.33 10.64 1.93
C ALA A 132 17.25 11.37 0.57
N THR A 133 18.33 12.04 0.16
CA THR A 133 18.43 12.67 -1.16
C THR A 133 18.38 11.63 -2.28
N LEU A 134 19.04 10.48 -2.09
CA LEU A 134 19.00 9.36 -3.03
C LEU A 134 17.59 8.74 -3.11
N GLY A 135 16.95 8.52 -1.96
CA GLY A 135 15.59 8.00 -1.86
C GLY A 135 14.57 8.88 -2.56
N ASN A 136 14.63 10.19 -2.39
CA ASN A 136 13.72 11.14 -3.03
C ASN A 136 13.85 11.16 -4.57
N ARG A 137 15.06 10.94 -5.11
CA ARG A 137 15.28 10.83 -6.57
C ARG A 137 14.69 9.54 -7.14
N LEU A 138 14.82 8.43 -6.43
CA LEU A 138 14.27 7.12 -6.82
C LEU A 138 12.74 7.08 -6.73
N PHE A 139 12.15 7.74 -5.73
CA PHE A 139 10.68 7.76 -5.56
C PHE A 139 9.96 8.49 -6.70
N TRP A 140 10.57 9.55 -7.24
CA TRP A 140 10.03 10.28 -8.41
C TRP A 140 9.98 9.43 -9.67
N LEU A 141 11.01 8.61 -9.92
CA LEU A 141 11.07 7.71 -11.08
C LEU A 141 10.01 6.59 -11.02
N CYS A 142 9.67 6.13 -9.82
CA CYS A 142 8.71 5.03 -9.64
C CYS A 142 7.24 5.49 -9.68
N GLN A 143 6.95 6.78 -9.55
CA GLN A 143 5.60 7.35 -9.72
C GLN A 143 5.29 7.79 -11.15
N THR A 144 6.27 7.80 -12.05
CA THR A 144 6.10 8.19 -13.47
C THR A 144 5.94 7.00 -14.44
N LEU A 145 5.93 5.77 -13.91
CA LEU A 145 5.62 4.53 -14.64
C LEU A 145 4.31 3.94 -14.13
#